data_AF-A0AAV9FMD9-F1
#
_entry.id   AF-A0AAV9FMD9-F1
#
_cell.length_a   1.000
_cell.length_b   1.000
_cell.length_c   1.000
_cell.angle_alpha   90.00
_cell.angle_beta   90.00
_cell.angle_gamma   90.00
#
_symmetry.space_group_name_H-M   'P 1'
#
loop_
_entity.id
_entity.type
_entity.pdbx_description
1 polymer ?
#
loop_
_entity_poly.entity_id
_entity_poly.type
_entity_poly.pdbx_seq_one_letter_code
_entity_poly.pdbx_strand_id
1 'polypeptide(L)'
;MSRVSDRAKRPSKPLISIDLDLDEVFNDEMYVGFCAATGRLVQRHRILGWSFSDSNFSLSEGLIESNLPNFVPKKGRSKGRTIAIAISVAFSAVILTASIIATLLWRRRKAKQRKEEREGSVEEWEVEYWPHRIAYKDILTATDGSPRVTSSA
;
A
#
# COMPACT_ATOMS: atom_id res chain seq x y z
N MET A 1 0.87 7.15 32.25
CA MET A 1 1.72 8.29 32.67
C MET A 1 2.30 8.97 31.44
N SER A 2 1.59 9.93 30.86
CA SER A 2 2.13 10.81 29.81
C SER A 2 2.82 11.98 30.49
N ARG A 3 4.15 12.07 30.34
CA ARG A 3 4.91 13.26 30.71
C ARG A 3 4.38 14.44 29.92
N VAL A 4 3.57 15.27 30.57
CA VAL A 4 3.37 16.66 30.17
C VAL A 4 4.77 17.26 30.19
N SER A 5 5.26 17.73 29.04
CA SER A 5 6.48 18.51 29.03
C SER A 5 6.23 19.71 29.93
N ASP A 6 6.92 19.79 31.07
CA ASP A 6 7.04 21.04 31.79
C ASP A 6 7.44 22.10 30.76
N ARG A 7 6.74 23.24 30.76
CA ARG A 7 7.09 24.37 29.91
C ARG A 7 8.50 24.78 30.32
N ALA A 8 9.51 24.30 29.60
CA ALA A 8 10.88 24.70 29.83
C ALA A 8 10.95 26.21 29.61
N LYS A 9 11.20 26.96 30.68
CA LYS A 9 11.34 28.41 30.63
C LYS A 9 12.44 28.75 29.61
N ARG A 10 12.23 29.78 28.78
CA ARG A 10 13.21 30.24 27.79
C ARG A 10 14.60 30.29 28.46
N PRO A 11 15.62 29.65 27.87
CA PRO A 11 16.96 29.65 28.46
C PRO A 11 17.48 31.08 28.53
N SER A 12 18.04 31.46 29.68
CA SER A 12 18.59 32.80 29.92
C SER A 12 19.91 33.04 29.17
N LYS A 13 20.58 31.98 28.73
CA LYS A 13 21.83 32.04 27.97
C LYS A 13 21.60 31.45 26.58
N PRO A 14 22.04 32.13 25.51
CA PRO A 14 21.99 31.57 24.16
C PRO A 14 22.94 30.37 24.08
N LEU A 15 22.58 29.39 23.25
CA LEU A 15 23.43 28.22 22.99
C LEU A 15 24.65 28.57 22.12
N ILE A 16 24.53 29.58 21.26
CA ILE A 16 25.55 30.06 20.33
C ILE A 16 25.52 31.59 20.37
N SER A 17 26.71 32.20 20.47
CA SER A 17 26.91 33.64 20.40
C SER A 17 28.12 33.89 19.51
N ILE A 18 27.99 34.79 18.54
CA ILE A 18 29.05 35.18 17.63
C ILE A 18 28.97 36.69 17.40
N ASP A 19 30.11 37.34 17.44
CA ASP A 19 30.22 38.76 17.10
C ASP A 19 30.40 38.87 15.59
N LEU A 20 29.48 39.56 14.93
CA LEU A 20 29.47 39.69 13.48
C LEU A 20 29.11 41.13 13.11
N ASP A 21 29.95 41.73 12.27
CA ASP A 21 29.69 43.05 11.70
C ASP A 21 28.71 42.88 10.53
N LEU A 22 27.57 43.56 10.62
CA LEU A 22 26.48 43.48 9.66
C LEU A 22 26.36 44.75 8.80
N ASP A 23 27.21 45.77 9.03
CA ASP A 23 27.11 47.08 8.39
C ASP A 23 27.27 46.99 6.87
N GLU A 24 28.08 46.05 6.37
CA GLU A 24 28.28 45.85 4.92
C GLU A 24 27.13 45.10 4.23
N VAL A 25 26.26 44.44 4.99
CA VAL A 25 25.21 43.54 4.47
C VAL A 25 23.82 44.13 4.66
N PHE A 26 23.61 44.91 5.73
CA PHE A 26 22.30 45.45 6.08
C PHE A 26 22.11 46.82 5.44
N ASN A 27 20.89 47.07 4.96
CA ASN A 27 20.49 48.40 4.50
C ASN A 27 19.77 49.14 5.63
N ASP A 28 19.59 50.45 5.46
CA ASP A 28 18.86 51.32 6.41
C ASP A 28 17.46 50.78 6.74
N GLU A 29 16.79 50.17 5.78
CA GLU A 29 15.46 49.58 5.94
C GLU A 29 15.45 48.11 5.50
N MET A 30 15.00 47.22 6.39
CA MET A 30 14.92 45.78 6.13
C MET A 30 13.69 45.16 6.78
N TYR A 31 13.32 43.98 6.27
CA TYR A 31 12.21 43.20 6.80
C TYR A 31 12.73 41.95 7.52
N VAL A 32 12.21 41.71 8.71
CA VAL A 32 12.46 40.50 9.50
C VAL A 32 11.24 39.60 9.48
N GLY A 33 11.47 38.28 9.46
CA GLY A 33 10.40 37.31 9.43
C GLY A 33 10.92 35.88 9.46
N PHE A 34 10.02 34.94 9.20
CA PHE A 34 10.32 33.52 9.22
C PHE A 34 10.21 32.94 7.81
N CYS A 35 11.13 32.03 7.48
CA CYS A 35 11.04 31.19 6.30
C CYS A 35 11.08 29.71 6.74
N ALA A 36 10.32 28.86 6.06
CA ALA A 36 10.30 27.43 6.30
C ALA A 36 10.07 26.66 5.01
N ALA A 37 10.68 25.49 4.89
CA ALA A 37 10.51 24.60 3.75
C ALA A 37 10.36 23.15 4.23
N THR A 38 9.51 22.39 3.54
CA THR A 38 9.35 20.96 3.74
C THR A 38 10.05 20.21 2.61
N GLY A 39 10.98 19.32 2.96
CA GLY A 39 11.67 18.46 1.99
C GLY A 39 10.89 17.18 1.67
N ARG A 40 11.60 16.05 1.59
CA ARG A 40 11.01 14.74 1.25
C ARG A 40 10.05 14.15 2.31
N LEU A 41 9.98 14.77 3.48
CA LEU A 41 9.17 14.34 4.61
C LEU A 41 8.12 15.40 4.96
N VAL A 42 7.07 14.99 5.65
CA VAL A 42 6.01 15.89 6.11
C VAL A 42 6.44 16.56 7.42
N GLN A 43 6.56 17.89 7.40
CA GLN A 43 6.83 18.70 8.58
C GLN A 43 5.78 19.81 8.71
N ARG A 44 5.47 20.20 9.95
CA ARG A 44 4.56 21.31 10.25
C ARG A 44 5.36 22.42 10.91
N HIS A 45 5.35 23.61 10.31
CA HIS A 45 5.99 24.80 10.85
C HIS A 45 4.89 25.71 11.40
N ARG A 46 4.95 26.03 12.71
CA ARG A 46 3.91 26.82 13.39
C ARG A 46 4.58 27.84 14.30
N ILE A 47 4.24 29.10 14.09
CA ILE A 47 4.65 30.21 14.95
C ILE A 47 3.46 30.49 15.88
N LEU A 48 3.66 30.31 17.18
CA LEU A 48 2.58 30.48 18.18
C LEU A 48 2.62 31.85 18.86
N GLY A 49 3.77 32.51 18.79
CA GLY A 49 4.03 33.85 19.30
C GLY A 49 5.37 34.31 18.75
N TRP A 50 5.50 35.61 18.54
CA TRP A 50 6.73 36.25 18.08
C TRP A 50 6.78 37.68 18.62
N SER A 51 7.97 38.09 19.07
CA SER A 51 8.33 39.46 19.41
C SER A 51 9.72 39.72 18.85
N PHE A 52 9.93 40.91 18.31
CA PHE A 52 11.21 41.36 17.76
C PHE A 52 11.47 42.80 18.22
N SER A 53 12.70 43.08 18.60
CA SER A 53 13.19 44.42 18.86
C SER A 53 14.69 44.47 18.57
N ASP A 54 15.10 45.53 17.91
CA ASP A 54 16.47 45.89 17.56
C ASP A 54 17.19 46.67 18.68
N SER A 55 16.42 47.38 19.49
CA SER A 55 16.90 48.35 20.48
C SER A 55 16.57 47.96 21.91
N ASN A 56 15.48 47.21 22.13
CA ASN A 56 14.99 46.89 23.46
C ASN A 56 14.67 45.39 23.61
N PHE A 57 15.60 44.67 24.22
CA PHE A 57 15.45 43.22 24.45
C PHE A 57 14.31 42.85 25.43
N SER A 58 13.90 43.78 26.31
CA SER A 58 12.84 43.55 27.31
C SER A 58 11.44 43.44 26.69
N LEU A 59 11.26 43.87 25.44
CA LEU A 59 10.02 43.63 24.67
C LEU A 59 9.69 42.13 24.50
N SER A 60 10.69 41.27 24.62
CA SER A 60 10.45 39.82 24.59
C SER A 60 9.82 39.28 25.87
N GLU A 61 9.88 40.01 26.99
CA GLU A 61 9.30 39.62 28.28
C GLU A 61 7.79 39.88 28.35
N GLY A 62 7.27 40.78 27.50
CA GLY A 62 5.84 41.07 27.38
C GLY A 62 5.06 40.09 26.50
N LEU A 63 5.71 39.10 25.88
CA LEU A 63 5.03 38.16 24.99
C LEU A 63 4.14 37.22 25.82
N ILE A 64 2.82 37.29 25.59
CA ILE A 64 1.85 36.47 26.31
C ILE A 64 1.92 35.03 25.79
N GLU A 65 2.64 34.17 26.52
CA GLU A 65 2.73 32.73 26.25
C GLU A 65 1.69 31.91 27.03
N SER A 66 0.76 32.56 27.73
CA SER A 66 -0.35 31.89 28.42
C SER A 66 -1.36 31.36 27.39
N ASN A 67 -1.89 30.16 27.61
CA ASN A 67 -2.94 29.55 26.78
C ASN A 67 -2.62 29.24 25.30
N LEU A 68 -1.35 29.24 24.88
CA LEU A 68 -1.00 28.78 23.53
C LEU A 68 -1.42 27.33 23.29
N PRO A 69 -1.94 27.00 22.09
CA PRO A 69 -2.38 25.66 21.76
C PRO A 69 -1.19 24.69 21.79
N ASN A 70 -1.31 23.62 22.57
CA ASN A 70 -0.29 22.58 22.63
C ASN A 70 -0.45 21.60 21.46
N PHE A 71 0.53 21.55 20.58
CA PHE A 71 0.55 20.64 19.44
C PHE A 71 1.44 19.44 19.71
N VAL A 72 1.03 18.60 20.66
CA VAL A 72 1.65 17.29 20.81
C VAL A 72 1.31 16.46 19.56
N PRO A 73 2.30 15.96 18.80
CA PRO A 73 2.02 15.04 17.72
C PRO A 73 1.26 13.85 18.30
N LYS A 74 0.02 13.63 17.85
CA LYS A 74 -0.80 12.51 18.30
C LYS A 74 -0.06 11.21 17.98
N LYS A 75 0.63 10.64 18.98
CA LYS A 75 1.28 9.34 18.89
C LYS A 75 0.18 8.28 18.94
N GLY A 76 -0.43 8.01 17.79
CA GLY A 76 -1.51 7.05 17.73
C GLY A 76 -1.88 6.75 16.29
N ARG A 77 -1.52 5.54 15.85
CA ARG A 77 -2.20 4.89 14.73
C ARG A 77 -3.70 4.97 15.03
N SER A 78 -4.47 5.68 14.21
CA SER A 78 -5.88 5.89 14.52
C SER A 78 -6.56 4.53 14.57
N LYS A 79 -7.25 4.23 15.69
CA LYS A 79 -7.98 2.96 15.87
C LYS A 79 -8.90 2.69 14.67
N GLY A 80 -9.50 3.75 14.11
CA GLY A 80 -10.29 3.68 12.89
C GLY A 80 -9.53 3.19 11.65
N ARG A 81 -8.26 3.56 11.44
CA ARG A 81 -7.48 3.05 10.30
C ARG A 81 -7.14 1.57 10.46
N THR A 82 -6.86 1.12 11.68
CA THR A 82 -6.62 -0.32 11.93
C THR A 82 -7.91 -1.13 11.74
N ILE A 83 -9.05 -0.64 12.22
CA ILE A 83 -10.36 -1.29 12.03
C ILE A 83 -10.73 -1.33 10.55
N ALA A 84 -10.56 -0.23 9.81
CA ALA A 84 -10.85 -0.18 8.38
C ALA A 84 -10.03 -1.20 7.58
N ILE A 85 -8.73 -1.34 7.89
CA ILE A 85 -7.86 -2.35 7.25
C ILE A 85 -8.29 -3.76 7.63
N ALA A 86 -8.64 -4.01 8.89
CA ALA A 86 -9.09 -5.33 9.33
C ALA A 86 -10.39 -5.76 8.61
N ILE A 87 -11.34 -4.83 8.49
CA ILE A 87 -12.60 -5.06 7.75
C ILE A 87 -12.31 -5.33 6.28
N SER A 88 -11.47 -4.51 5.62
CA SER A 88 -11.17 -4.71 4.20
C SER A 88 -10.51 -6.06 3.93
N VAL A 89 -9.61 -6.50 4.81
CA VAL A 89 -8.95 -7.81 4.69
C VAL A 89 -9.95 -8.95 4.89
N ALA A 90 -10.81 -8.87 5.91
CA ALA A 90 -11.82 -9.89 6.17
C ALA A 90 -12.80 -10.04 5.00
N PHE A 91 -13.35 -8.95 4.47
CA PHE A 91 -14.24 -8.98 3.31
C PHE A 91 -13.57 -9.59 2.08
N SER A 92 -12.31 -9.22 1.83
CA SER A 92 -11.54 -9.74 0.69
C SER A 92 -11.34 -11.26 0.79
N ALA A 93 -11.04 -11.78 1.98
CA ALA A 93 -10.88 -13.22 2.22
C ALA A 93 -12.19 -13.99 1.99
N VAL A 94 -13.33 -13.45 2.43
CA VAL A 94 -14.65 -14.09 2.22
C VAL A 94 -15.01 -14.15 0.73
N ILE A 95 -14.78 -13.06 -0.01
CA ILE A 95 -15.06 -13.03 -1.46
C ILE A 95 -14.18 -14.03 -2.21
N LEU A 96 -12.88 -14.10 -1.88
CA LEU A 96 -11.95 -15.03 -2.51
C LEU A 96 -12.35 -16.49 -2.22
N THR A 97 -12.64 -16.83 -0.97
CA THR A 97 -13.06 -18.20 -0.60
C THR A 97 -14.37 -18.60 -1.26
N ALA A 98 -15.38 -17.72 -1.29
CA ALA A 98 -16.64 -17.97 -1.98
C ALA A 98 -16.44 -18.19 -3.49
N SER A 99 -15.57 -17.40 -4.12
CA SER A 99 -15.26 -17.55 -5.55
C SER A 99 -14.59 -18.90 -5.88
N ILE A 100 -13.68 -19.37 -5.01
CA ILE A 100 -13.01 -20.67 -5.17
C ILE A 100 -14.02 -21.81 -5.01
N ILE A 101 -14.89 -21.75 -4.00
CA ILE A 101 -15.92 -22.77 -3.79
C ILE A 101 -16.90 -22.80 -4.99
N ALA A 102 -17.36 -21.63 -5.44
CA ALA A 102 -18.27 -21.54 -6.58
C ALA A 102 -17.65 -22.14 -7.86
N THR A 103 -16.38 -21.84 -8.14
CA THR A 103 -15.68 -22.38 -9.32
C THR A 103 -15.46 -23.89 -9.22
N LEU A 104 -15.14 -24.43 -8.04
CA LEU A 104 -15.03 -25.88 -7.82
C LEU A 104 -16.38 -26.59 -8.01
N LEU A 105 -17.46 -26.04 -7.47
CA LEU A 105 -18.81 -26.60 -7.64
C LEU A 105 -19.25 -26.55 -9.10
N TRP A 106 -18.98 -25.46 -9.82
CA TRP A 106 -19.28 -25.34 -11.23
C TRP A 106 -18.52 -26.37 -12.07
N ARG A 107 -17.22 -26.54 -11.83
CA ARG A 107 -16.38 -27.56 -12.47
C ARG A 107 -16.89 -28.98 -12.19
N ARG A 108 -17.25 -29.29 -10.94
CA ARG A 108 -17.81 -30.59 -10.55
C ARG A 108 -19.15 -30.87 -11.22
N ARG A 109 -20.05 -29.90 -11.28
CA ARG A 109 -21.34 -30.02 -11.98
C ARG A 109 -21.14 -30.27 -13.48
N LYS A 110 -20.25 -29.51 -14.13
CA LYS A 110 -19.92 -29.70 -15.54
C LYS A 110 -19.26 -31.07 -15.81
N ALA A 111 -18.39 -31.54 -14.91
CA ALA A 111 -17.79 -32.86 -15.02
C ALA A 111 -18.81 -33.98 -14.85
N LYS A 112 -19.77 -33.84 -13.91
CA LYS A 112 -20.86 -34.81 -13.72
C LYS A 112 -21.79 -34.85 -14.94
N GLN A 113 -22.18 -33.69 -15.48
CA GLN A 113 -22.97 -33.61 -16.71
C GLN A 113 -22.25 -34.26 -17.89
N ARG A 114 -20.96 -33.96 -18.10
CA ARG A 114 -20.16 -34.63 -19.15
C ARG A 114 -20.02 -36.13 -18.93
N LYS A 115 -19.97 -36.59 -17.67
CA LYS A 115 -19.88 -38.01 -17.33
C LYS A 115 -21.21 -38.72 -17.59
N GLU A 116 -22.34 -38.12 -17.18
CA GLU A 116 -23.69 -38.63 -17.45
C GLU A 116 -24.01 -38.62 -18.95
N GLU A 117 -23.62 -37.58 -19.70
CA GLU A 117 -23.72 -37.54 -21.16
C GLU A 117 -22.83 -38.61 -21.83
N ARG A 118 -21.63 -38.87 -21.29
CA ARG A 118 -20.70 -39.89 -21.80
C ARG A 118 -21.13 -41.31 -21.46
N GLU A 119 -21.64 -41.55 -20.25
CA GLU A 119 -22.18 -42.85 -19.84
C GLU A 119 -23.54 -43.12 -20.50
N GLY A 120 -24.37 -42.09 -20.72
CA GLY A 120 -25.63 -42.21 -21.44
C GLY A 120 -25.50 -42.32 -22.95
N SER A 121 -24.33 -41.98 -23.53
CA SER A 121 -24.02 -42.23 -24.95
C SER A 121 -23.24 -43.53 -25.18
N VAL A 122 -22.78 -44.18 -24.12
CA VAL A 122 -22.14 -45.50 -24.18
C VAL A 122 -23.20 -46.53 -23.78
N GLU A 123 -23.87 -47.09 -24.77
CA GLU A 123 -24.90 -48.11 -24.55
C GLU A 123 -24.26 -49.38 -23.95
N GLU A 124 -24.98 -50.08 -23.06
CA GLU A 124 -24.46 -51.20 -22.26
C GLU A 124 -23.84 -52.33 -23.11
N TRP A 125 -24.32 -52.51 -24.35
CA TRP A 125 -23.78 -53.47 -25.31
C TRP A 125 -22.40 -53.05 -25.90
N GLU A 126 -22.01 -51.77 -25.84
CA GLU A 126 -20.68 -51.30 -26.25
C GLU A 126 -19.59 -51.63 -25.21
N VAL A 127 -19.96 -51.90 -23.95
CA VAL A 127 -18.99 -52.22 -22.88
C VAL A 127 -18.57 -53.70 -22.94
N GLU A 128 -19.50 -54.59 -23.33
CA GLU A 128 -19.27 -56.03 -23.27
C GLU A 128 -18.67 -56.62 -24.57
N TYR A 129 -18.86 -55.97 -25.73
CA TYR A 129 -18.45 -56.51 -27.04
C TYR A 129 -17.62 -55.57 -27.94
N TRP A 130 -17.28 -54.34 -27.54
CA TRP A 130 -16.63 -53.37 -28.46
C TRP A 130 -15.10 -53.29 -28.30
N PRO A 131 -14.30 -53.33 -29.39
CA PRO A 131 -12.85 -53.21 -29.31
C PRO A 131 -12.44 -51.76 -28.99
N HIS A 132 -11.71 -51.53 -27.91
CA HIS A 132 -11.34 -50.20 -27.39
C HIS A 132 -11.11 -49.15 -28.48
N ARG A 133 -11.89 -48.06 -28.49
CA ARG A 133 -11.78 -46.96 -29.47
C ARG A 133 -10.36 -46.39 -29.45
N ILE A 134 -9.56 -46.78 -30.44
CA ILE A 134 -8.19 -46.28 -30.64
C ILE A 134 -8.30 -44.86 -31.21
N ALA A 135 -7.57 -43.90 -30.64
CA ALA A 135 -7.60 -42.54 -31.15
C ALA A 135 -7.02 -42.52 -32.58
N TYR A 136 -7.65 -41.78 -33.50
CA TYR A 136 -7.20 -41.69 -34.90
C TYR A 136 -5.72 -41.25 -35.01
N LYS A 137 -5.24 -40.45 -34.06
CA LYS A 137 -3.84 -40.05 -33.95
C LYS A 137 -2.90 -41.24 -33.70
N ASP A 138 -3.31 -42.21 -32.90
CA ASP A 138 -2.50 -43.40 -32.58
C ASP A 138 -2.41 -44.33 -33.79
N ILE A 139 -3.49 -44.45 -34.57
CA ILE A 139 -3.51 -45.21 -35.83
C ILE A 139 -2.61 -44.55 -36.88
N LEU A 140 -2.68 -43.22 -37.02
CA LEU A 140 -1.80 -42.45 -37.91
C LEU A 140 -0.33 -42.59 -37.54
N THR A 141 -0.01 -42.54 -36.25
CA THR A 141 1.37 -42.69 -35.77
C THR A 141 1.88 -44.13 -35.95
N ALA A 142 1.01 -45.13 -35.87
CA ALA A 142 1.36 -46.52 -36.12
C ALA A 142 1.50 -46.88 -37.61
N THR A 143 0.93 -46.07 -38.51
CA THR A 143 0.92 -46.32 -39.96
C THR A 143 1.89 -45.43 -40.72
N ASP A 144 2.90 -44.88 -40.04
CA ASP A 144 3.86 -43.91 -40.57
C ASP A 144 4.54 -44.38 -41.88
N GLY A 145 3.87 -44.09 -42.99
CA GLY A 145 4.35 -44.13 -44.37
C GLY A 145 5.12 -45.39 -44.78
N SER A 146 4.43 -46.49 -45.09
CA SER A 146 5.08 -47.57 -45.86
C SER A 146 5.53 -47.03 -47.23
N PRO A 147 6.85 -47.03 -47.56
CA PRO A 147 7.31 -46.53 -48.85
C PRO A 147 6.94 -47.55 -49.94
N ARG A 148 6.19 -47.09 -50.95
CA ARG A 148 6.01 -47.81 -52.22
C ARG A 148 7.39 -48.05 -52.84
N VAL A 149 7.83 -49.31 -52.87
CA VAL A 149 8.96 -49.72 -53.71
C VAL A 149 8.48 -49.67 -55.16
N THR A 150 8.91 -48.64 -55.89
CA THR A 150 8.78 -48.60 -57.34
C THR A 150 9.92 -49.44 -57.92
N SER A 151 9.55 -50.54 -58.57
CA SER A 151 10.45 -51.30 -59.43
C SER A 151 10.48 -50.59 -60.78
N SER A 152 11.61 -49.96 -61.13
CA SER A 152 11.92 -49.56 -62.50
C SER A 152 12.97 -50.52 -63.05
N ALA A 153 12.61 -51.21 -64.13
CA ALA A 153 13.50 -51.91 -65.04
C ALA A 153 14.37 -50.92 -65.83
#